data_AF-A0AAJ7TD58-F1
#
_entry.id   AF-A0AAJ7TD58-F1
#
_cell.length_a   1.000
_cell.length_b   1.000
_cell.length_c   1.000
_cell.angle_alpha   90.00
_cell.angle_beta   90.00
_cell.angle_gamma   90.00
#
_symmetry.space_group_name_H-M   'P 1'
#
loop_
_entity.id
_entity.type
_entity.pdbx_description
1 polymer ?
#
loop_
_entity_poly.entity_id
_entity_poly.type
_entity_poly.pdbx_seq_one_letter_code
_entity_poly.pdbx_strand_id
1 'polypeptide(L)'
;MAPTTMARFSVFGCLAVVLVSAKILTFAREQIVIDGFCRYGIVLVKGNYSFSLDKAIEVCGLLNYTLATSEELEQAYNVGYETCRYGWTADGKYVIPRHKPQDTCAKGQIGLLIYESQQNKSFDAYCFNSSEMGVKYCNKSDVIVTITWKNVVPDSNSSTTTTATAMGVGNSTLNMIDANATADYVLDKHMKAIKGTSIYFWIALLIALMCGLAAAIYITVITCSRS
;
A
#
# COMPACT_ATOMS: atom_id res chain seq x y z
N MET A 1 -18.09 -12.30 64.87
CA MET A 1 -16.67 -11.93 64.71
C MET A 1 -16.29 -12.23 63.27
N ALA A 2 -16.01 -11.19 62.48
CA ALA A 2 -15.48 -11.34 61.12
C ALA A 2 -14.02 -11.84 61.17
N PRO A 3 -13.54 -12.46 60.07
CA PRO A 3 -12.53 -11.72 59.32
C PRO A 3 -12.80 -11.72 57.81
N THR A 4 -12.61 -10.54 57.25
CA THR A 4 -12.60 -10.19 55.84
C THR A 4 -11.29 -10.63 55.18
N THR A 5 -11.36 -11.58 54.24
CA THR A 5 -10.28 -11.88 53.29
C THR A 5 -10.81 -11.79 51.87
N MET A 6 -11.13 -10.57 51.42
CA MET A 6 -11.32 -10.31 50.00
C MET A 6 -10.66 -8.98 49.64
N ALA A 7 -10.14 -8.92 48.41
CA ALA A 7 -9.54 -7.75 47.76
C ALA A 7 -8.06 -7.44 48.05
N ARG A 8 -7.15 -8.34 47.62
CA ARG A 8 -5.76 -7.96 47.31
C ARG A 8 -5.26 -8.43 45.92
N PHE A 9 -6.18 -8.62 44.97
CA PHE A 9 -5.84 -9.00 43.58
C PHE A 9 -6.11 -7.95 42.50
N SER A 10 -6.56 -6.73 42.83
CA SER A 10 -7.17 -5.83 41.83
C SER A 10 -6.40 -4.55 41.47
N VAL A 11 -5.11 -4.41 41.80
CA VAL A 11 -4.35 -3.21 41.40
C VAL A 11 -3.27 -3.53 40.37
N PHE A 12 -2.51 -4.61 40.56
CA PHE A 12 -1.47 -5.02 39.59
C PHE A 12 -2.04 -5.57 38.27
N GLY A 13 -3.19 -6.26 38.30
CA GLY A 13 -3.88 -6.73 37.10
C GLY A 13 -4.45 -5.59 36.25
N CYS A 14 -5.04 -4.56 36.88
CA CYS A 14 -5.53 -3.38 36.16
C CYS A 14 -4.37 -2.57 35.56
N LEU A 15 -3.25 -2.40 36.27
CA LEU A 15 -2.11 -1.65 35.73
C LEU A 15 -1.46 -2.35 34.53
N ALA A 16 -1.36 -3.68 34.54
CA ALA A 16 -0.85 -4.46 33.42
C ALA A 16 -1.78 -4.38 32.18
N VAL A 17 -3.10 -4.42 32.37
CA VAL A 17 -4.08 -4.25 31.27
C VAL A 17 -4.08 -2.84 30.71
N VAL A 18 -3.86 -1.81 31.54
CA VAL A 18 -3.71 -0.41 31.10
C VAL A 18 -2.41 -0.21 30.30
N LEU A 19 -1.30 -0.86 30.68
CA LEU A 19 -0.04 -0.78 29.94
C LEU A 19 -0.05 -1.60 28.64
N VAL A 20 -0.77 -2.72 28.59
CA VAL A 20 -0.96 -3.51 27.36
C VAL A 20 -1.91 -2.79 26.39
N SER A 21 -3.00 -2.19 26.88
CA SER A 21 -3.89 -1.36 26.04
C SER A 21 -3.23 -0.06 25.57
N ALA A 22 -2.33 0.55 26.37
CA ALA A 22 -1.53 1.68 25.93
C ALA A 22 -0.50 1.34 24.83
N LYS A 23 0.00 0.09 24.79
CA LYS A 23 0.87 -0.39 23.70
C LYS A 23 0.12 -0.86 22.45
N ILE A 24 -1.15 -1.25 22.56
CA ILE A 24 -1.98 -1.67 21.41
C ILE A 24 -2.41 -0.47 20.54
N LEU A 25 -2.38 0.76 21.08
CA LEU A 25 -2.76 1.98 20.37
C LEU A 25 -1.59 2.77 19.76
N THR A 26 -0.36 2.25 19.77
CA THR A 26 0.73 2.90 19.02
C THR A 26 0.51 2.67 17.53
N PHE A 27 -0.31 3.52 16.92
CA PHE A 27 -0.39 3.68 15.47
C PHE A 27 1.02 4.02 14.97
N ALA A 28 1.61 3.14 14.16
CA ALA A 28 2.84 3.44 13.47
C ALA A 28 2.57 4.62 12.51
N ARG A 29 2.98 5.82 12.92
CA ARG A 29 2.85 7.04 12.13
C ARG A 29 3.97 7.07 11.13
N GLU A 30 3.65 6.95 9.85
CA GLU A 30 4.63 7.07 8.77
C GLU A 30 4.46 8.45 8.13
N GLN A 31 5.53 9.23 8.10
CA GLN A 31 5.55 10.51 7.39
C GLN A 31 6.16 10.30 6.02
N ILE A 32 5.47 10.77 4.99
CA ILE A 32 5.98 10.85 3.63
C ILE A 32 6.13 12.31 3.24
N VAL A 33 7.11 12.60 2.40
CA VAL A 33 7.36 13.96 1.92
C VAL A 33 7.09 14.00 0.44
N ILE A 34 6.19 14.88 0.02
CA ILE A 34 5.91 15.11 -1.38
C ILE A 34 6.80 16.27 -1.85
N ASP A 35 7.65 15.99 -2.84
CA ASP A 35 8.69 16.92 -3.27
C ASP A 35 8.10 18.22 -3.84
N GLY A 36 8.50 19.35 -3.28
CA GLY A 36 7.90 20.66 -3.52
C GLY A 36 8.23 21.32 -4.84
N PHE A 37 8.77 20.61 -5.84
CA PHE A 37 9.18 21.18 -7.12
C PHE A 37 8.04 21.26 -8.14
N CYS A 38 8.36 21.82 -9.31
CA CYS A 38 7.48 21.82 -10.47
C CYS A 38 7.13 20.39 -10.90
N ARG A 39 5.83 20.14 -11.04
CA ARG A 39 5.22 18.88 -11.46
C ARG A 39 4.57 19.07 -12.81
N TYR A 40 4.60 18.02 -13.60
CA TYR A 40 3.99 17.96 -14.94
C TYR A 40 3.10 16.71 -14.99
N GLY A 41 2.11 16.63 -14.08
CA GLY A 41 1.40 15.39 -13.77
C GLY A 41 2.21 14.39 -12.93
N ILE A 42 3.55 14.48 -12.92
CA ILE A 42 4.43 13.62 -12.12
C ILE A 42 4.79 14.25 -10.78
N VAL A 43 4.64 13.46 -9.72
CA VAL A 43 4.93 13.79 -8.33
C VAL A 43 5.91 12.79 -7.75
N LEU A 44 7.01 13.26 -7.15
CA LEU A 44 7.92 12.40 -6.38
C LEU A 44 7.45 12.35 -4.92
N VAL A 45 7.16 11.15 -4.42
CA VAL A 45 6.86 10.90 -3.01
C VAL A 45 8.08 10.23 -2.37
N LYS A 46 8.72 10.95 -1.45
CA LYS A 46 9.93 10.52 -0.75
C LYS A 46 9.56 9.66 0.46
N GLY A 47 10.04 8.41 0.45
CA GLY A 47 10.01 7.47 1.57
C GLY A 47 11.34 7.32 2.27
N ASN A 48 12.34 8.12 1.90
CA ASN A 48 13.73 7.94 2.32
C ASN A 48 14.30 6.58 1.89
N TYR A 49 14.00 6.16 0.65
CA TYR A 49 14.43 4.88 0.09
C TYR A 49 13.92 3.66 0.90
N SER A 50 12.67 3.71 1.36
CA SER A 50 12.05 2.62 2.13
C SER A 50 10.97 1.86 1.38
N PHE A 51 10.49 2.36 0.23
CA PHE A 51 9.34 1.75 -0.45
C PHE A 51 9.76 0.55 -1.29
N SER A 52 9.06 -0.56 -1.12
CA SER A 52 8.96 -1.61 -2.14
C SER A 52 8.03 -1.17 -3.29
N LEU A 53 7.98 -1.93 -4.37
CA LEU A 53 7.06 -1.66 -5.48
C LEU A 53 5.59 -1.62 -5.00
N ASP A 54 5.18 -2.59 -4.18
CA ASP A 54 3.82 -2.65 -3.63
C ASP A 54 3.54 -1.46 -2.71
N LYS A 55 4.54 -1.05 -1.91
CA LYS A 55 4.43 0.13 -1.06
C LYS A 55 4.30 1.42 -1.88
N ALA A 56 5.03 1.51 -2.99
CA ALA A 56 4.95 2.66 -3.89
C ALA A 56 3.56 2.79 -4.52
N ILE A 57 2.96 1.67 -4.94
CA ILE A 57 1.58 1.61 -5.44
C ILE A 57 0.61 2.11 -4.36
N GLU A 58 0.73 1.57 -3.15
CA GLU A 58 -0.13 1.93 -2.02
C GLU A 58 -0.03 3.43 -1.67
N VAL A 59 1.19 3.97 -1.59
CA VAL A 59 1.44 5.37 -1.23
C VAL A 59 0.91 6.34 -2.28
N CYS A 60 1.04 6.04 -3.58
CA CYS A 60 0.42 6.88 -4.60
C CYS A 60 -1.11 6.83 -4.51
N GLY A 61 -1.67 5.65 -4.26
CA GLY A 61 -3.11 5.46 -4.07
C GLY A 61 -3.69 6.26 -2.91
N LEU A 62 -2.95 6.36 -1.79
CA LEU A 62 -3.33 7.20 -0.65
C LEU A 62 -3.37 8.71 -0.96
N LEU A 63 -2.77 9.14 -2.08
CA LEU A 63 -2.83 10.52 -2.55
C LEU A 63 -3.87 10.70 -3.67
N ASN A 64 -4.70 9.69 -3.96
CA ASN A 64 -5.57 9.62 -5.13
C ASN A 64 -4.82 9.73 -6.47
N TYR A 65 -3.56 9.29 -6.49
CA TYR A 65 -2.71 9.22 -7.68
C TYR A 65 -2.47 7.76 -8.07
N THR A 66 -2.07 7.53 -9.31
CA THR A 66 -1.58 6.22 -9.74
C THR A 66 -0.06 6.18 -9.66
N LEU A 67 0.54 4.99 -9.60
CA LEU A 67 1.99 4.88 -9.80
C LEU A 67 2.27 5.24 -11.26
N ALA A 68 3.23 6.13 -11.51
CA ALA A 68 3.54 6.62 -12.86
C ALA A 68 4.19 5.53 -13.71
N THR A 69 3.79 5.43 -14.97
CA THR A 69 4.49 4.63 -15.99
C THR A 69 5.78 5.30 -16.42
N SER A 70 6.69 4.52 -17.01
CA SER A 70 7.92 5.07 -17.62
C SER A 70 7.63 6.04 -18.76
N GLU A 71 6.55 5.81 -19.52
CA GLU A 71 6.12 6.68 -20.62
C GLU A 71 5.59 8.04 -20.13
N GLU A 72 4.75 8.06 -19.10
CA GLU A 72 4.30 9.33 -18.48
C GLU A 72 5.49 10.11 -17.88
N LEU A 73 6.45 9.39 -17.30
CA LEU A 73 7.67 9.99 -16.76
C LEU A 73 8.58 10.55 -17.88
N GLU A 74 8.62 9.90 -19.04
CA GLU A 74 9.33 10.38 -20.23
C GLU A 74 8.72 11.67 -20.77
N GLN A 75 7.39 11.74 -20.84
CA GLN A 75 6.69 12.98 -21.24
C GLN A 75 7.02 14.13 -20.29
N ALA A 76 6.98 13.88 -18.97
CA ALA A 76 7.36 14.89 -17.97
C ALA A 76 8.83 15.29 -18.07
N TYR A 77 9.73 14.32 -18.30
CA TYR A 77 11.15 14.58 -18.54
C TYR A 77 11.35 15.49 -19.76
N ASN A 78 10.66 15.24 -20.88
CA ASN A 78 10.80 16.04 -22.09
C ASN A 78 10.41 17.53 -21.90
N VAL A 79 9.63 17.85 -20.86
CA VAL A 79 9.26 19.23 -20.51
C VAL A 79 10.05 19.82 -19.32
N GLY A 80 11.11 19.14 -18.90
CA GLY A 80 12.08 19.66 -17.92
C GLY A 80 11.97 19.05 -16.52
N TYR A 81 11.23 17.97 -16.32
CA TYR A 81 11.16 17.29 -15.03
C TYR A 81 12.46 16.53 -14.73
N GLU A 82 13.16 16.90 -13.66
CA GLU A 82 14.33 16.17 -13.15
C GLU A 82 14.27 16.03 -11.63
N THR A 83 14.90 14.98 -11.11
CA THR A 83 15.10 14.78 -9.67
C THR A 83 16.51 14.26 -9.39
N CYS A 84 16.89 14.16 -8.12
CA CYS A 84 18.11 13.46 -7.69
C CYS A 84 17.76 12.24 -6.83
N ARG A 85 16.70 11.51 -7.20
CA ARG A 85 16.19 10.38 -6.42
C ARG A 85 15.76 9.26 -7.35
N TYR A 86 16.09 8.03 -6.98
CA TYR A 86 15.54 6.85 -7.65
C TYR A 86 14.13 6.62 -7.14
N GLY A 87 13.19 6.37 -8.05
CA GLY A 87 11.81 6.08 -7.72
C GLY A 87 11.22 4.96 -8.55
N TRP A 88 10.27 4.23 -7.97
CA TRP A 88 9.50 3.18 -8.63
C TRP A 88 8.55 3.73 -9.70
N THR A 89 8.32 2.91 -10.72
CA THR A 89 7.35 3.12 -11.80
C THR A 89 6.40 1.91 -11.90
N ALA A 90 5.23 2.11 -12.52
CA ALA A 90 4.20 1.08 -12.69
C ALA A 90 4.69 -0.16 -13.43
N ASP A 91 5.66 0.02 -14.33
CA ASP A 91 6.32 -1.05 -15.10
C ASP A 91 7.20 -1.97 -14.24
N GLY A 92 7.26 -1.72 -12.93
CA GLY A 92 8.11 -2.47 -12.01
C GLY A 92 9.59 -2.16 -12.21
N LYS A 93 9.92 -1.01 -12.80
CA LYS A 93 11.28 -0.50 -12.95
C LYS A 93 11.52 0.64 -11.98
N TYR A 94 12.78 1.01 -11.77
CA TYR A 94 13.13 2.23 -11.07
C TYR A 94 13.87 3.17 -11.98
N VAL A 95 13.61 4.48 -11.82
CA VAL A 95 14.05 5.51 -12.75
C VAL A 95 14.64 6.69 -11.99
N ILE A 96 15.55 7.43 -12.64
CA ILE A 96 15.99 8.74 -12.20
C ILE A 96 16.09 9.69 -13.42
N PRO A 97 15.21 10.72 -13.52
CA PRO A 97 15.26 11.71 -14.59
C PRO A 97 16.31 12.79 -14.28
N ARG A 98 17.28 13.01 -15.17
CA ARG A 98 18.37 13.99 -15.03
C ARG A 98 18.51 14.86 -16.27
N HIS A 99 18.38 16.18 -16.14
CA HIS A 99 18.72 17.11 -17.22
C HIS A 99 20.13 17.69 -17.08
N LYS A 100 20.61 17.80 -15.84
CA LYS A 100 21.93 18.36 -15.53
C LYS A 100 22.88 17.30 -15.00
N PRO A 101 24.15 17.31 -15.42
CA PRO A 101 25.15 16.40 -14.85
C PRO A 101 25.37 16.79 -13.39
N GLN A 102 25.39 15.80 -12.51
CA GLN A 102 25.68 15.99 -11.10
C GLN A 102 26.30 14.71 -10.54
N ASP A 103 27.52 14.77 -10.03
CA ASP A 103 28.25 13.57 -9.60
C ASP A 103 27.54 12.78 -8.49
N THR A 104 26.82 13.49 -7.62
CA THR A 104 26.02 12.89 -6.55
C THR A 104 24.70 12.27 -7.02
N CYS A 105 24.28 12.51 -8.26
CA CYS A 105 23.03 12.02 -8.83
C CYS A 105 23.32 11.17 -10.07
N ALA A 106 23.05 9.86 -10.00
CA ALA A 106 23.34 8.93 -11.11
C ALA A 106 24.78 9.01 -11.66
N LYS A 107 25.77 9.36 -10.81
CA LYS A 107 27.19 9.47 -11.19
C LYS A 107 27.42 10.40 -12.39
N GLY A 108 26.70 11.52 -12.45
CA GLY A 108 26.85 12.51 -13.52
C GLY A 108 26.13 12.18 -14.83
N GLN A 109 25.44 11.05 -14.92
CA GLN A 109 24.67 10.69 -16.11
C GLN A 109 23.44 11.60 -16.30
N ILE A 110 23.12 11.88 -17.57
CA ILE A 110 21.98 12.68 -18.02
C ILE A 110 21.06 11.77 -18.83
N GLY A 111 19.75 12.02 -18.74
CA GLY A 111 18.72 11.23 -19.41
C GLY A 111 17.61 10.79 -18.46
N LEU A 112 16.62 10.12 -19.03
CA LEU A 112 15.69 9.28 -18.28
C LEU A 112 16.35 7.92 -18.05
N LEU A 113 17.03 7.77 -16.93
CA LEU A 113 17.83 6.57 -16.65
C LEU A 113 16.94 5.48 -16.04
N ILE A 114 16.57 4.49 -16.86
CA ILE A 114 15.67 3.39 -16.49
C ILE A 114 16.49 2.14 -16.15
N TYR A 115 16.16 1.51 -15.03
CA TYR A 115 16.83 0.30 -14.55
C TYR A 115 15.82 -0.80 -14.24
N GLU A 116 16.19 -2.03 -14.54
CA GLU A 116 15.40 -3.22 -14.21
C GLU A 116 15.36 -3.45 -12.69
N SER A 117 14.22 -3.94 -12.18
CA SER A 117 14.08 -4.23 -10.76
C SER A 117 15.02 -5.35 -10.31
N GLN A 118 15.62 -5.14 -9.15
CA GLN A 118 16.37 -6.14 -8.41
C GLN A 118 15.63 -6.45 -7.11
N GLN A 119 15.65 -7.72 -6.70
CA GLN A 119 15.06 -8.12 -5.42
C GLN A 119 15.68 -7.31 -4.26
N ASN A 120 14.86 -7.00 -3.26
CA ASN A 120 15.26 -6.32 -2.02
C ASN A 120 15.83 -4.91 -2.18
N LYS A 121 15.48 -4.20 -3.26
CA LYS A 121 15.75 -2.76 -3.38
C LYS A 121 14.56 -1.95 -2.88
N SER A 122 14.88 -0.80 -2.30
CA SER A 122 13.90 0.16 -1.81
C SER A 122 14.19 1.52 -2.42
N PHE A 123 13.14 2.16 -2.93
CA PHE A 123 13.22 3.43 -3.64
C PHE A 123 12.12 4.37 -3.14
N ASP A 124 12.07 5.58 -3.70
CA ASP A 124 10.89 6.44 -3.57
C ASP A 124 9.82 6.03 -4.60
N ALA A 125 8.74 6.81 -4.75
CA ALA A 125 7.69 6.54 -5.73
C ALA A 125 7.47 7.75 -6.65
N TYR A 126 7.40 7.51 -7.97
CA TYR A 126 6.84 8.49 -8.89
C TYR A 126 5.34 8.23 -9.04
N CYS A 127 4.53 9.17 -8.59
CA CYS A 127 3.09 9.12 -8.73
C CYS A 127 2.64 10.02 -9.87
N PHE A 128 1.56 9.63 -10.53
CA PHE A 128 0.93 10.36 -11.61
C PHE A 128 -0.45 10.88 -11.19
N ASN A 129 -0.64 12.18 -11.34
CA ASN A 129 -1.91 12.85 -11.17
C ASN A 129 -2.47 13.25 -12.55
N SER A 130 -3.49 12.53 -13.00
CA SER A 130 -4.16 12.81 -14.27
C SER A 130 -4.82 14.18 -14.34
N SER A 131 -5.17 14.78 -13.19
CA SER A 131 -5.75 16.13 -13.13
C SER A 131 -4.72 17.23 -13.41
N GLU A 132 -3.43 16.91 -13.34
CA GLU A 132 -2.31 17.85 -13.56
C GLU A 132 -1.62 17.62 -14.92
N MET A 133 -2.16 16.74 -15.78
CA MET A 133 -1.63 16.55 -17.13
C MET A 133 -1.66 17.84 -17.96
N GLY A 134 -0.55 18.13 -18.64
CA GLY A 134 -0.46 19.27 -19.55
C GLY A 134 -0.29 20.64 -18.87
N VAL A 135 -0.29 20.70 -17.53
CA VAL A 135 -0.09 21.94 -16.77
C VAL A 135 1.17 21.81 -15.92
N LYS A 136 2.05 22.82 -15.98
CA LYS A 136 3.19 22.93 -15.07
C LYS A 136 2.72 23.50 -13.74
N TYR A 137 2.65 22.66 -12.71
CA TYR A 137 2.31 23.09 -11.36
C TYR A 137 3.58 23.21 -10.50
N CYS A 138 3.98 24.44 -10.16
CA CYS A 138 5.15 24.69 -9.31
C CYS A 138 4.74 25.09 -7.91
N ASN A 139 4.87 24.16 -6.96
CA ASN A 139 4.99 24.53 -5.56
C ASN A 139 6.44 25.04 -5.31
N LYS A 140 6.66 25.77 -4.22
CA LYS A 140 8.00 26.16 -3.75
C LYS A 140 8.35 25.50 -2.41
N SER A 141 7.46 24.68 -1.88
CA SER A 141 7.59 24.07 -0.56
C SER A 141 7.23 22.60 -0.61
N ASP A 142 8.05 21.79 0.04
CA ASP A 142 7.76 20.37 0.27
C ASP A 142 6.50 20.24 1.12
N VAL A 143 5.63 19.30 0.76
CA VAL A 143 4.41 19.01 1.51
C VAL A 143 4.63 17.75 2.32
N ILE A 144 4.56 17.87 3.65
CA ILE A 144 4.66 16.73 4.56
C ILE A 144 3.26 16.14 4.73
N VAL A 145 3.10 14.87 4.34
CA VAL A 145 1.86 14.13 4.54
C VAL A 145 2.11 13.08 5.61
N THR A 146 1.26 13.09 6.63
CA THR A 146 1.24 12.03 7.64
C THR A 146 0.28 10.95 7.19
N ILE A 147 0.78 9.74 6.97
CA ILE A 147 -0.07 8.57 6.76
C ILE A 147 -0.32 7.91 8.12
N THR A 148 -1.60 7.76 8.45
CA THR A 148 -2.05 6.95 9.58
C THR A 148 -2.67 5.67 9.07
N TRP A 149 -1.98 4.55 9.23
CA TRP A 149 -2.53 3.23 8.96
C TRP A 149 -3.53 2.89 10.06
N LYS A 150 -4.82 3.10 9.82
CA LYS A 150 -5.85 2.54 10.68
C LYS A 150 -6.10 1.11 10.18
N ASN A 151 -5.87 0.10 11.02
CA ASN A 151 -6.38 -1.24 10.74
C ASN A 151 -7.92 -1.13 10.72
N VAL A 152 -8.53 -1.11 9.53
CA VAL A 152 -9.98 -1.03 9.38
C VAL A 152 -10.55 -2.42 9.63
N VAL A 153 -11.22 -2.61 10.78
CA VAL A 153 -12.19 -3.69 10.96
C VAL A 153 -13.42 -3.32 10.12
N PRO A 154 -13.93 -4.18 9.23
CA PRO A 154 -15.07 -3.84 8.38
C PRO A 154 -16.36 -3.82 9.21
N ASP A 155 -16.77 -2.65 9.68
CA ASP A 155 -18.11 -2.43 10.23
C ASP A 155 -19.05 -1.94 9.13
N SER A 156 -20.13 -2.69 8.90
CA SER A 156 -21.04 -2.61 7.75
C SER A 156 -21.96 -1.38 7.69
N ASN A 157 -21.71 -0.30 8.44
CA ASN A 157 -22.62 0.87 8.49
C ASN A 157 -21.92 2.23 8.69
N SER A 158 -20.69 2.41 8.18
CA SER A 158 -20.03 3.72 8.19
C SER A 158 -19.56 4.09 6.79
N SER A 159 -20.18 5.13 6.22
CA SER A 159 -19.73 5.81 5.01
C SER A 159 -18.23 6.15 5.11
N THR A 160 -17.45 5.45 4.31
CA THR A 160 -15.99 5.38 4.34
C THR A 160 -15.37 6.75 4.02
N THR A 161 -14.94 7.48 5.04
CA THR A 161 -14.09 8.68 4.88
C THR A 161 -12.73 8.38 5.50
N THR A 162 -11.74 8.09 4.67
CA THR A 162 -10.34 7.99 5.09
C THR A 162 -9.78 9.41 5.16
N THR A 163 -9.80 10.03 6.33
CA THR A 163 -9.29 11.39 6.50
C THR A 163 -7.77 11.37 6.68
N ALA A 164 -7.02 11.71 5.64
CA ALA A 164 -5.62 12.11 5.78
C ALA A 164 -5.56 13.60 6.16
N THR A 165 -5.19 13.92 7.40
CA THR A 165 -4.97 15.31 7.81
C THR A 165 -3.59 15.78 7.33
N ALA A 166 -3.57 16.54 6.23
CA ALA A 166 -2.41 17.32 5.84
C ALA A 166 -2.21 18.46 6.86
N MET A 167 -1.11 18.44 7.60
CA MET A 167 -0.66 19.59 8.39
C MET A 167 0.41 20.33 7.59
N GLY A 168 0.00 21.38 6.87
CA GLY A 168 0.88 22.30 6.16
C GLY A 168 0.08 23.47 5.58
N VAL A 169 0.59 24.68 5.77
CA VAL A 169 -0.06 25.98 5.49
C VAL A 169 -0.63 26.03 4.07
N GLY A 170 -1.95 25.93 3.97
CA GLY A 170 -2.72 25.83 2.74
C GLY A 170 -3.96 24.98 2.99
N ASN A 171 -5.03 25.63 3.47
CA ASN A 171 -6.31 24.96 3.72
C ASN A 171 -6.94 24.55 2.38
N SER A 172 -6.55 23.37 1.89
CA SER A 172 -7.24 22.66 0.83
C SER A 172 -7.56 21.29 1.38
N THR A 173 -8.79 21.15 1.87
CA THR A 173 -9.40 19.85 2.15
C THR A 173 -9.52 19.11 0.82
N LEU A 174 -8.55 18.26 0.50
CA LEU A 174 -8.72 17.26 -0.55
C LEU A 174 -9.70 16.23 0.01
N ASN A 175 -10.98 16.38 -0.35
CA ASN A 175 -12.01 15.41 -0.04
C ASN A 175 -11.71 14.16 -0.88
N MET A 176 -11.20 13.12 -0.22
CA MET A 176 -10.89 11.84 -0.85
C MET A 176 -12.19 11.09 -1.15
N ILE A 177 -12.34 10.61 -2.40
CA ILE A 177 -13.40 9.68 -2.80
C ILE A 177 -12.74 8.38 -3.28
N ASP A 178 -13.29 7.28 -2.75
CA ASP A 178 -13.18 5.84 -3.07
C ASP A 178 -11.80 5.19 -3.29
N ALA A 179 -11.40 4.40 -2.28
CA ALA A 179 -10.35 3.37 -2.31
C ALA A 179 -10.60 2.22 -3.32
N ASN A 180 -11.58 2.36 -4.22
CA ASN A 180 -11.94 1.35 -5.20
C ASN A 180 -10.99 1.34 -6.41
N ALA A 181 -10.37 2.48 -6.76
CA ALA A 181 -9.40 2.54 -7.86
C ALA A 181 -8.07 1.83 -7.55
N THR A 182 -7.65 1.84 -6.27
CA THR A 182 -6.48 1.09 -5.80
C THR A 182 -6.74 -0.41 -5.74
N ALA A 183 -7.97 -0.82 -5.45
CA ALA A 183 -8.37 -2.22 -5.43
C ALA A 183 -8.36 -2.81 -6.84
N ASP A 184 -8.84 -2.08 -7.86
CA ASP A 184 -8.87 -2.56 -9.25
C ASP A 184 -7.45 -2.73 -9.84
N TYR A 185 -6.51 -1.84 -9.51
CA TYR A 185 -5.10 -1.98 -9.93
C TYR A 185 -4.38 -3.15 -9.23
N VAL A 186 -4.59 -3.32 -7.91
CA VAL A 186 -4.04 -4.44 -7.13
C VAL A 186 -4.66 -5.77 -7.60
N LEU A 187 -5.97 -5.81 -7.87
CA LEU A 187 -6.64 -6.98 -8.43
C LEU A 187 -6.15 -7.33 -9.84
N ASP A 188 -5.97 -6.37 -10.77
CA ASP A 188 -5.49 -6.69 -12.13
C ASP A 188 -4.07 -7.27 -12.11
N LYS A 189 -3.19 -6.75 -11.24
CA LYS A 189 -1.81 -7.23 -11.12
C LYS A 189 -1.71 -8.59 -10.43
N HIS A 190 -2.50 -8.85 -9.38
CA HIS A 190 -2.54 -10.17 -8.75
C HIS A 190 -3.19 -11.24 -9.64
N MET A 191 -4.18 -10.89 -10.47
CA MET A 191 -4.81 -11.87 -11.37
C MET A 191 -3.93 -12.34 -12.52
N LYS A 192 -2.93 -11.55 -12.96
CA LYS A 192 -1.95 -12.01 -13.97
C LYS A 192 -0.95 -13.04 -13.42
N ALA A 193 -0.77 -13.14 -12.11
CA ALA A 193 0.08 -14.13 -11.46
C ALA A 193 -0.63 -15.45 -11.10
N ILE A 194 -1.97 -15.53 -11.21
CA ILE A 194 -2.77 -16.72 -10.82
C ILE A 194 -3.18 -17.56 -12.05
N LYS A 195 -2.59 -17.32 -13.23
CA LYS A 195 -2.68 -18.29 -14.35
C LYS A 195 -1.59 -19.34 -14.19
N GLY A 196 -1.75 -20.30 -13.28
CA GLY A 196 -0.80 -21.41 -13.29
C GLY A 196 -0.75 -22.42 -12.16
N THR A 197 -1.72 -22.56 -11.27
CA THR A 197 -1.93 -23.83 -10.53
C THR A 197 -3.29 -23.82 -9.86
N SER A 198 -4.23 -24.55 -10.44
CA SER A 198 -5.65 -24.55 -10.04
C SER A 198 -5.83 -25.18 -8.66
N ILE A 199 -5.83 -24.37 -7.61
CA ILE A 199 -6.28 -24.75 -6.26
C ILE A 199 -7.68 -25.39 -6.31
N TYR A 200 -8.52 -24.96 -7.26
CA TYR A 200 -9.84 -25.51 -7.54
C TYR A 200 -9.80 -26.97 -8.01
N PHE A 201 -8.73 -27.41 -8.67
CA PHE A 201 -8.54 -28.81 -9.06
C PHE A 201 -8.34 -29.70 -7.82
N TRP A 202 -7.50 -29.25 -6.87
CA TRP A 202 -7.26 -29.97 -5.62
C TRP A 202 -8.48 -29.97 -4.70
N ILE A 203 -9.23 -28.86 -4.66
CA ILE A 203 -10.50 -28.77 -3.93
C ILE A 203 -11.54 -29.72 -4.54
N ALA A 204 -11.67 -29.77 -5.87
CA ALA A 204 -12.58 -30.69 -6.55
C ALA A 204 -12.23 -32.17 -6.30
N LEU A 205 -10.93 -32.50 -6.29
CA LEU A 205 -10.45 -33.85 -5.99
C LEU A 205 -10.77 -34.27 -4.54
N LEU A 206 -10.57 -33.37 -3.57
CA LEU A 206 -10.90 -33.62 -2.17
C LEU A 206 -12.40 -33.81 -1.96
N ILE A 207 -13.25 -32.99 -2.60
CA ILE A 207 -14.70 -33.12 -2.52
C ILE A 207 -15.16 -34.47 -3.09
N ALA A 208 -14.59 -34.90 -4.23
CA ALA A 208 -14.92 -36.20 -4.83
C ALA A 208 -14.54 -37.38 -3.92
N LEU A 209 -13.38 -37.33 -3.27
CA LEU A 209 -12.93 -38.36 -2.32
C LEU A 209 -13.83 -38.42 -1.07
N MET A 210 -14.19 -37.27 -0.51
CA MET A 210 -15.06 -37.21 0.66
C MET A 210 -16.48 -37.71 0.36
N CYS A 211 -17.00 -37.42 -0.84
CA CYS A 211 -18.30 -37.91 -1.27
C CYS A 211 -18.31 -39.44 -1.49
N GLY A 212 -17.22 -40.00 -2.03
CA GLY A 212 -17.06 -41.44 -2.20
C GLY A 212 -17.01 -42.20 -0.87
N LEU A 213 -16.29 -41.69 0.13
CA LEU A 213 -16.24 -42.30 1.46
C LEU A 213 -17.59 -42.26 2.18
N ALA A 214 -18.34 -41.16 2.06
CA ALA A 214 -19.68 -41.05 2.64
C ALA A 214 -20.66 -42.07 2.02
N ALA A 215 -20.61 -42.26 0.69
CA ALA A 215 -21.42 -43.26 0.01
C ALA A 215 -21.06 -44.70 0.45
N ALA A 216 -19.78 -45.01 0.60
CA ALA A 216 -19.33 -46.32 1.04
C ALA A 216 -19.79 -46.64 2.48
N ILE A 217 -19.62 -45.70 3.41
CA ILE A 217 -20.08 -45.85 4.80
C ILE A 217 -21.60 -46.04 4.85
N TYR A 218 -22.35 -45.25 4.06
CA TYR A 218 -23.81 -45.34 4.01
C TYR A 218 -24.28 -46.71 3.51
N ILE A 219 -23.63 -47.27 2.48
CA ILE A 219 -23.93 -48.62 1.97
C ILE A 219 -23.64 -49.68 3.04
N THR A 220 -22.50 -49.60 3.73
CA THR A 220 -22.14 -50.55 4.80
C THR A 220 -23.14 -50.55 5.95
N VAL A 221 -23.59 -49.36 6.38
CA VAL A 221 -24.61 -49.21 7.43
C VAL A 221 -25.95 -49.81 7.01
N ILE A 222 -26.38 -49.59 5.76
CA ILE A 222 -27.62 -50.18 5.24
C ILE A 222 -27.52 -51.71 5.18
N THR A 223 -26.42 -52.26 4.68
CA THR A 223 -26.23 -53.72 4.60
C THR A 223 -26.15 -54.39 5.97
N CYS A 224 -25.57 -53.73 6.98
CA CYS A 224 -25.58 -54.21 8.36
C CYS A 224 -26.96 -54.10 9.04
N SER A 225 -27.81 -53.15 8.64
CA SER A 225 -29.17 -53.03 9.20
C SER A 225 -30.15 -54.09 8.68
N ARG A 226 -29.77 -54.79 7.61
CA ARG A 226 -30.63 -55.75 6.89
C ARG A 226 -30.24 -57.22 7.14
N SER A 227 -29.23 -57.47 7.98
CA SER A 227 -28.85 -58.78 8.53
C SER A 227 -29.31 -58.90 9.97
#